data_AF-A0A523TP70-F1
#
_entry.id   AF-A0A523TP70-F1
#
_cell.length_a   1.000
_cell.length_b   1.000
_cell.length_c   1.000
_cell.angle_alpha   90.00
_cell.angle_beta   90.00
_cell.angle_gamma   90.00
#
_symmetry.space_group_name_H-M   'P 1'
#
loop_
_entity.id
_entity.type
_entity.pdbx_description
1 polymer ?
#
loop_
_entity_poly.entity_id
_entity_poly.type
_entity_poly.pdbx_seq_one_letter_code
_entity_poly.pdbx_strand_id
1 'polypeptide(L)'
;MRKVLCSSPIGSAFILLSVFSLIVFAAGCSGGDSGGDKIVTGLPPGGSGTGTGTGTGGGGGGNTSTGGWADGAVLLLAHTSVFSGLSGEFAQFKSDLEYEGYTLITHEFTSGNHRDVRNLLKSNYDSAGNLAGVVLVGQIPYAKAVCNWTGASEPGRCDYYYMDLDGEWIDANGDGVFEKHAPGTGDRDPEIWCGRLYAKGLTVFGKSELQHYREYFERNHQYRTGMLERNYKAAYLTANPISVVPDIEVGNLSLLYPDTTLVVNAAYKMKSEISRDYEWIHAIAHGSPFEWEGVTVYDIASINPRTRFWNMHSCSTAKFTTSNAISVACLFNDHGLIVVAGTTYMCYEPQWDSTYTGSLQTETFGESYKAMMQWIHDNWGGQEDQIEWSGQEIIMMGDPTLKVYYD
;
A
#
# COMPACT_ATOMS: atom_id res chain seq x y z
N MET A 1 -23.78 -82.64 -9.97
CA MET A 1 -24.99 -82.47 -9.13
C MET A 1 -25.31 -80.97 -9.04
N ARG A 2 -26.56 -80.59 -9.38
CA ARG A 2 -27.37 -79.35 -9.15
C ARG A 2 -26.65 -77.97 -9.12
N LYS A 3 -26.83 -77.05 -10.10
CA LYS A 3 -27.93 -76.06 -10.36
C LYS A 3 -28.18 -75.10 -9.15
N VAL A 4 -28.34 -73.76 -9.22
CA VAL A 4 -28.68 -72.76 -10.27
C VAL A 4 -28.65 -71.30 -9.69
N LEU A 5 -28.27 -70.30 -10.52
CA LEU A 5 -28.64 -68.85 -10.73
C LEU A 5 -28.73 -67.70 -9.66
N CYS A 6 -28.50 -66.49 -10.23
CA CYS A 6 -28.88 -65.08 -9.89
C CYS A 6 -28.06 -64.28 -8.86
N SER A 7 -27.73 -62.98 -8.99
CA SER A 7 -27.81 -61.92 -10.02
C SER A 7 -27.14 -60.65 -9.43
N SER A 8 -26.43 -59.84 -10.24
CA SER A 8 -25.88 -58.49 -9.91
C SER A 8 -26.99 -57.39 -9.96
N PRO A 9 -26.74 -56.04 -9.84
CA PRO A 9 -25.52 -55.25 -9.56
C PRO A 9 -25.73 -53.96 -8.67
N ILE A 10 -24.68 -53.11 -8.62
CA ILE A 10 -24.62 -51.64 -8.36
C ILE A 10 -24.30 -51.19 -6.93
N GLY A 11 -23.06 -50.72 -6.74
CA GLY A 11 -22.62 -49.93 -5.58
C GLY A 11 -22.79 -48.43 -5.84
N SER A 12 -23.34 -47.72 -4.85
CA SER A 12 -23.42 -46.27 -4.79
C SER A 12 -22.62 -45.75 -3.59
N ALA A 13 -22.08 -44.55 -3.78
CA ALA A 13 -21.19 -43.80 -2.91
C ALA A 13 -21.67 -43.65 -1.45
N PHE A 14 -20.72 -43.66 -0.52
CA PHE A 14 -20.92 -43.18 0.85
C PHE A 14 -20.02 -41.96 1.11
N ILE A 15 -20.68 -40.89 1.54
CA ILE A 15 -20.15 -39.63 2.06
C ILE A 15 -19.50 -39.90 3.42
N LEU A 16 -18.32 -39.33 3.67
CA LEU A 16 -17.72 -39.26 5.00
C LEU A 16 -17.41 -37.78 5.32
N LEU A 17 -18.17 -37.25 6.28
CA LEU A 17 -17.87 -35.99 6.97
C LEU A 17 -16.51 -36.14 7.69
N SER A 18 -15.61 -35.18 7.50
CA SER A 18 -14.48 -34.96 8.40
C SER A 18 -14.72 -33.71 9.24
N VAL A 19 -15.01 -33.93 10.52
CA VAL A 19 -14.84 -32.97 11.60
C VAL A 19 -13.38 -33.07 12.03
N PHE A 20 -12.62 -31.97 11.99
CA PHE A 20 -11.34 -31.90 12.69
C PHE A 20 -11.21 -30.60 13.48
N SER A 21 -10.70 -30.80 14.69
CA SER A 21 -10.82 -29.97 15.87
C SER A 21 -9.98 -28.69 15.84
N LEU A 22 -10.57 -27.66 16.44
CA LEU A 22 -9.95 -26.43 16.90
C LEU A 22 -8.93 -26.76 18.02
N ILE A 23 -7.64 -26.47 17.81
CA ILE A 23 -6.66 -26.38 18.89
C ILE A 23 -6.23 -24.91 18.97
N VAL A 24 -6.75 -24.22 19.98
CA VAL A 24 -6.29 -22.90 20.42
C VAL A 24 -5.26 -23.13 21.51
N PHE A 25 -4.01 -22.71 21.29
CA PHE A 25 -3.05 -22.56 22.37
C PHE A 25 -3.32 -21.21 23.06
N ALA A 26 -4.05 -21.26 24.17
CA ALA A 26 -4.04 -20.22 25.18
C ALA A 26 -2.82 -20.46 26.08
N ALA A 27 -1.76 -19.67 25.91
CA ALA A 27 -0.68 -19.60 26.90
C ALA A 27 -1.16 -18.72 28.07
N GLY A 28 -1.79 -19.36 29.05
CA GLY A 28 -2.02 -18.76 30.36
C GLY A 28 -0.72 -18.79 31.17
N CYS A 29 -0.18 -17.62 31.48
CA CYS A 29 0.69 -17.44 32.63
C CYS A 29 -0.16 -16.96 33.81
N SER A 30 -0.48 -17.87 34.73
CA SER A 30 -0.81 -17.57 36.13
C SER A 30 0.43 -17.94 36.97
N GLY A 31 0.81 -17.28 38.05
CA GLY A 31 0.36 -16.11 38.78
C GLY A 31 1.39 -15.88 39.89
N GLY A 32 1.58 -14.64 40.32
CA GLY A 32 2.57 -14.25 41.33
C GLY A 32 2.38 -12.81 41.75
N ASP A 33 1.32 -12.61 42.52
CA ASP A 33 0.83 -11.44 43.25
C ASP A 33 1.88 -10.43 43.75
N SER A 34 1.66 -9.12 43.49
CA SER A 34 1.36 -8.11 44.53
C SER A 34 1.60 -6.67 44.05
N GLY A 35 0.55 -5.85 44.13
CA GLY A 35 0.69 -4.43 44.46
C GLY A 35 0.22 -3.40 43.44
N GLY A 36 -1.00 -2.89 43.66
CA GLY A 36 -1.26 -1.45 43.54
C GLY A 36 -2.04 -0.97 42.33
N ASP A 37 -3.36 -0.85 42.51
CA ASP A 37 -4.22 0.12 41.81
C ASP A 37 -3.53 1.47 41.64
N LYS A 38 -3.42 1.98 40.40
CA LYS A 38 -3.70 3.39 40.03
C LYS A 38 -4.08 3.51 38.56
N ILE A 39 -5.36 3.76 38.33
CA ILE A 39 -5.87 4.40 37.12
C ILE A 39 -5.23 5.80 37.04
N VAL A 40 -4.54 6.12 35.96
CA VAL A 40 -4.11 7.49 35.63
C VAL A 40 -4.81 7.90 34.34
N THR A 41 -5.94 8.57 34.52
CA THR A 41 -6.53 9.49 33.55
C THR A 41 -5.78 10.81 33.63
N GLY A 42 -5.32 11.36 32.51
CA GLY A 42 -4.58 12.62 32.53
C GLY A 42 -4.22 13.17 31.16
N LEU A 43 -5.19 13.75 30.47
CA LEU A 43 -4.95 14.78 29.45
C LEU A 43 -4.39 16.04 30.13
N PRO A 44 -3.37 16.73 29.58
CA PRO A 44 -2.90 17.98 30.14
C PRO A 44 -3.86 19.14 29.81
N PRO A 45 -4.11 20.07 30.76
CA PRO A 45 -5.07 21.16 30.59
C PRO A 45 -4.47 22.35 29.82
N GLY A 46 -5.33 22.96 29.00
CA GLY A 46 -5.07 24.23 28.32
C GLY A 46 -4.87 25.39 29.30
N GLY A 47 -3.78 26.12 29.12
CA GLY A 47 -3.51 27.37 29.80
C GLY A 47 -4.10 28.54 29.03
N SER A 48 -5.10 29.20 29.64
CA SER A 48 -5.62 30.49 29.20
C SER A 48 -4.81 31.61 29.87
N GLY A 49 -4.18 32.47 29.07
CA GLY A 49 -3.49 33.67 29.52
C GLY A 49 -4.10 34.89 28.84
N THR A 50 -4.87 35.66 29.61
CA THR A 50 -5.39 36.97 29.21
C THR A 50 -4.32 38.04 29.43
N GLY A 51 -4.11 38.90 28.44
CA GLY A 51 -3.18 40.03 28.51
C GLY A 51 -3.56 41.12 27.52
N THR A 52 -4.24 42.13 28.02
CA THR A 52 -4.70 43.35 27.33
C THR A 52 -3.55 44.29 26.94
N GLY A 53 -3.64 44.95 25.77
CA GLY A 53 -2.75 46.08 25.45
C GLY A 53 -2.84 46.64 24.03
N THR A 54 -3.85 47.49 23.79
CA THR A 54 -3.87 48.74 22.97
C THR A 54 -3.07 48.83 21.65
N GLY A 55 -3.80 49.14 20.56
CA GLY A 55 -3.30 49.16 19.18
C GLY A 55 -2.69 50.45 18.64
N THR A 56 -2.46 50.47 17.32
CA THR A 56 -2.78 51.52 16.34
C THR A 56 -2.39 51.00 14.95
N GLY A 57 -3.23 51.31 13.94
CA GLY A 57 -3.20 50.69 12.62
C GLY A 57 -2.26 51.32 11.59
N GLY A 58 -2.25 50.73 10.40
CA GLY A 58 -1.63 51.27 9.18
C GLY A 58 -1.57 50.17 8.12
N GLY A 59 -2.33 50.32 7.03
CA GLY A 59 -2.64 49.22 6.10
C GLY A 59 -1.65 48.99 4.96
N GLY A 60 -2.06 48.05 4.11
CA GLY A 60 -1.66 47.96 2.70
C GLY A 60 -0.60 46.91 2.37
N GLY A 61 -0.96 46.01 1.44
CA GLY A 61 0.00 45.22 0.66
C GLY A 61 -0.19 43.72 0.83
N GLY A 62 -0.80 43.07 -0.16
CA GLY A 62 -0.92 41.63 -0.22
C GLY A 62 0.43 40.93 -0.19
N ASN A 63 0.47 39.79 0.48
CA ASN A 63 1.40 38.74 0.15
C ASN A 63 0.68 37.41 0.36
N THR A 64 0.29 36.80 -0.76
CA THR A 64 -0.06 35.39 -0.84
C THR A 64 1.19 34.60 -0.47
N SER A 65 1.32 34.20 0.79
CA SER A 65 2.26 33.17 1.19
C SER A 65 1.75 31.84 0.60
N THR A 66 2.19 31.54 -0.62
CA THR A 66 2.16 30.19 -1.18
C THR A 66 2.97 29.30 -0.23
N GLY A 67 2.30 28.41 0.49
CA GLY A 67 2.94 27.41 1.34
C GLY A 67 3.91 26.61 0.49
N GLY A 68 5.20 26.71 0.82
CA GLY A 68 6.27 26.01 0.11
C GLY A 68 6.24 24.53 0.43
N TRP A 69 6.01 23.71 -0.59
CA TRP A 69 6.24 22.25 -0.64
C TRP A 69 6.36 21.92 -2.15
N ALA A 70 7.35 21.21 -2.70
CA ALA A 70 8.46 20.41 -2.16
C ALA A 70 9.79 20.68 -2.91
N ASP A 71 10.91 20.71 -2.19
CA ASP A 71 12.27 20.75 -2.77
C ASP A 71 12.80 19.31 -2.90
N GLY A 72 12.51 18.60 -3.99
CA GLY A 72 12.99 17.23 -4.16
C GLY A 72 13.05 16.77 -5.62
N ALA A 73 14.03 15.93 -5.94
CA ALA A 73 14.10 15.26 -7.23
C ALA A 73 13.26 13.97 -7.20
N VAL A 74 12.56 13.68 -8.29
CA VAL A 74 11.83 12.43 -8.50
C VAL A 74 12.44 11.71 -9.68
N LEU A 75 12.81 10.44 -9.51
CA LEU A 75 13.25 9.60 -10.62
C LEU A 75 12.06 8.86 -11.23
N LEU A 76 11.76 9.10 -12.50
CA LEU A 76 10.90 8.22 -13.29
C LEU A 76 11.79 7.22 -14.03
N LEU A 77 11.77 5.97 -13.56
CA LEU A 77 12.54 4.87 -14.15
C LEU A 77 11.60 3.97 -14.95
N ALA A 78 11.66 4.04 -16.26
CA ALA A 78 10.74 3.33 -17.15
C ALA A 78 11.46 2.29 -18.02
N HIS A 79 10.92 1.08 -18.07
CA HIS A 79 11.49 -0.02 -18.86
C HIS A 79 11.42 0.31 -20.35
N THR A 80 12.45 -0.07 -21.12
CA THR A 80 12.58 0.22 -22.56
C THR A 80 11.36 -0.20 -23.39
N SER A 81 10.67 -1.29 -22.99
CA SER A 81 9.46 -1.77 -23.68
C SER A 81 8.27 -0.80 -23.64
N VAL A 82 8.27 0.17 -22.73
CA VAL A 82 7.19 1.16 -22.58
C VAL A 82 7.68 2.59 -22.76
N PHE A 83 8.98 2.84 -22.56
CA PHE A 83 9.58 4.17 -22.50
C PHE A 83 9.23 5.05 -23.71
N SER A 84 9.54 4.57 -24.92
CA SER A 84 9.28 5.32 -26.16
C SER A 84 7.79 5.53 -26.43
N GLY A 85 6.96 4.54 -26.05
CA GLY A 85 5.51 4.55 -26.26
C GLY A 85 4.75 5.51 -25.35
N LEU A 86 5.40 6.07 -24.33
CA LEU A 86 4.82 6.94 -23.30
C LEU A 86 5.48 8.33 -23.23
N SER A 87 6.20 8.74 -24.26
CA SER A 87 6.96 10.00 -24.25
C SER A 87 6.10 11.25 -24.04
N GLY A 88 4.87 11.29 -24.57
CA GLY A 88 3.94 12.39 -24.37
C GLY A 88 3.42 12.43 -22.93
N GLU A 89 3.07 11.28 -22.40
CA GLU A 89 2.58 11.09 -21.03
C GLU A 89 3.66 11.45 -20.00
N PHE A 90 4.91 11.05 -20.23
CA PHE A 90 6.02 11.44 -19.37
C PHE A 90 6.34 12.93 -19.43
N ALA A 91 6.16 13.58 -20.58
CA ALA A 91 6.33 15.03 -20.70
C ALA A 91 5.22 15.81 -19.96
N GLN A 92 3.97 15.32 -20.02
CA GLN A 92 2.88 15.89 -19.22
C GLN A 92 3.16 15.68 -17.73
N PHE A 93 3.51 14.46 -17.32
CA PHE A 93 3.82 14.14 -15.93
C PHE A 93 4.98 14.99 -15.39
N LYS A 94 6.02 15.21 -16.19
CA LYS A 94 7.11 16.16 -15.87
C LYS A 94 6.58 17.56 -15.59
N SER A 95 5.71 18.07 -16.45
CA SER A 95 5.15 19.42 -16.33
C SER A 95 4.28 19.55 -15.07
N ASP A 96 3.51 18.51 -14.76
CA ASP A 96 2.68 18.46 -13.56
C ASP A 96 3.55 18.49 -12.29
N LEU A 97 4.61 17.68 -12.24
CA LEU A 97 5.53 17.65 -11.09
C LEU A 97 6.34 18.94 -10.94
N GLU A 98 6.82 19.53 -12.04
CA GLU A 98 7.52 20.83 -12.03
C GLU A 98 6.61 21.96 -11.54
N TYR A 99 5.32 21.92 -11.87
CA TYR A 99 4.33 22.85 -11.34
C TYR A 99 4.14 22.71 -9.83
N GLU A 100 4.28 21.50 -9.30
CA GLU A 100 4.20 21.19 -7.87
C GLU A 100 5.55 21.35 -7.13
N GLY A 101 6.59 21.83 -7.81
CA GLY A 101 7.90 22.14 -7.22
C GLY A 101 8.94 21.02 -7.31
N TYR A 102 8.57 19.83 -7.77
CA TYR A 102 9.51 18.73 -7.95
C TYR A 102 10.37 18.90 -9.21
N THR A 103 11.57 18.32 -9.20
CA THR A 103 12.36 18.10 -10.42
C THR A 103 12.21 16.66 -10.89
N LEU A 104 11.66 16.42 -12.08
CA LEU A 104 11.60 15.05 -12.63
C LEU A 104 12.86 14.71 -13.43
N ILE A 105 13.55 13.65 -13.01
CA ILE A 105 14.61 12.99 -13.75
C ILE A 105 14.00 11.77 -14.43
N THR A 106 14.05 11.72 -15.76
CA THR A 106 13.54 10.56 -16.52
C THR A 106 14.69 9.67 -16.97
N HIS A 107 14.61 8.37 -16.71
CA HIS A 107 15.62 7.39 -17.07
C HIS A 107 15.01 6.16 -17.73
N GLU A 108 15.58 5.74 -18.86
CA GLU A 108 15.21 4.50 -19.54
C GLU A 108 16.00 3.33 -18.97
N PHE A 109 15.30 2.31 -18.47
CA PHE A 109 15.91 1.06 -18.02
C PHE A 109 15.88 0.01 -19.13
N THR A 110 17.05 -0.34 -19.68
CA THR A 110 17.16 -1.32 -20.77
C THR A 110 17.30 -2.75 -20.26
N SER A 111 18.18 -2.97 -19.27
CA SER A 111 18.48 -4.29 -18.71
C SER A 111 19.22 -4.16 -17.37
N GLY A 112 19.26 -5.26 -16.62
CA GLY A 112 19.89 -5.34 -15.31
C GLY A 112 19.04 -6.15 -14.33
N ASN A 113 19.48 -6.21 -13.09
CA ASN A 113 18.76 -6.82 -11.97
C ASN A 113 18.40 -5.76 -10.90
N HIS A 114 17.75 -6.19 -9.81
CA HIS A 114 17.32 -5.29 -8.74
C HIS A 114 18.50 -4.54 -8.08
N ARG A 115 19.70 -5.13 -7.99
CA ARG A 115 20.89 -4.46 -7.46
C ARG A 115 21.32 -3.30 -8.36
N ASP A 116 21.22 -3.46 -9.68
CA ASP A 116 21.53 -2.37 -10.63
C ASP A 116 20.56 -1.20 -10.46
N VAL A 117 19.27 -1.49 -10.24
CA VAL A 117 18.25 -0.48 -9.93
C VAL A 117 18.57 0.24 -8.63
N ARG A 118 18.82 -0.47 -7.53
CA ARG A 118 19.16 0.15 -6.23
C ARG A 118 20.45 0.97 -6.31
N ASN A 119 21.46 0.51 -7.04
CA ASN A 119 22.70 1.26 -7.26
C ASN A 119 22.47 2.55 -8.04
N LEU A 120 21.59 2.54 -9.04
CA LEU A 120 21.18 3.74 -9.76
C LEU A 120 20.49 4.74 -8.82
N LEU A 121 19.55 4.27 -8.00
CA LEU A 121 18.84 5.09 -7.02
C LEU A 121 19.81 5.71 -6.01
N LYS A 122 20.68 4.89 -5.41
CA LYS A 122 21.71 5.35 -4.49
C LYS A 122 22.63 6.39 -5.13
N SER A 123 23.07 6.16 -6.37
CA SER A 123 23.95 7.11 -7.07
C SER A 123 23.25 8.45 -7.30
N ASN A 124 21.95 8.45 -7.63
CA ASN A 124 21.16 9.67 -7.77
C ASN A 124 20.94 10.36 -6.42
N TYR A 125 20.64 9.60 -5.37
CA TYR A 125 20.50 10.13 -4.01
C TYR A 125 21.79 10.81 -3.54
N ASP A 126 22.94 10.12 -3.64
CA ASP A 126 24.24 10.63 -3.23
C ASP A 126 24.70 11.85 -4.07
N SER A 127 24.33 11.91 -5.35
CA SER A 127 24.74 12.99 -6.27
C SER A 127 23.82 14.22 -6.23
N ALA A 128 22.51 14.01 -6.11
CA ALA A 128 21.52 15.09 -6.06
C ALA A 128 21.38 15.66 -4.64
N GLY A 129 21.62 14.84 -3.61
CA GLY A 129 21.44 15.19 -2.19
C GLY A 129 20.00 15.42 -1.77
N ASN A 130 19.03 15.27 -2.68
CA ASN A 130 17.61 15.57 -2.45
C ASN A 130 16.66 14.68 -3.28
N LEU A 131 17.05 13.45 -3.64
CA LEU A 131 16.14 12.51 -4.30
C LEU A 131 15.03 12.15 -3.29
N ALA A 132 13.79 12.58 -3.55
CA ALA A 132 12.63 12.29 -2.71
C ALA A 132 12.13 10.86 -2.93
N GLY A 133 12.18 10.38 -4.17
CA GLY A 133 11.67 9.06 -4.51
C GLY A 133 11.73 8.66 -5.97
N VAL A 134 11.16 7.49 -6.24
CA VAL A 134 11.15 6.87 -7.56
C VAL A 134 9.75 6.39 -7.95
N VAL A 135 9.41 6.58 -9.23
CA VAL A 135 8.27 5.94 -9.90
C VAL A 135 8.81 4.91 -10.90
N LEU A 136 8.56 3.63 -10.63
CA LEU A 136 8.98 2.49 -11.45
C LEU A 136 7.88 2.16 -12.47
N VAL A 137 8.18 2.22 -13.77
CA VAL A 137 7.18 2.00 -14.83
C VAL A 137 7.56 0.83 -15.73
N GLY A 138 6.65 -0.14 -15.85
CA GLY A 138 6.89 -1.34 -16.65
C GLY A 138 7.65 -2.42 -15.87
N GLN A 139 8.29 -3.33 -16.61
CA GLN A 139 9.01 -4.47 -16.03
C GLN A 139 10.38 -4.11 -15.42
N ILE A 140 10.39 -3.14 -14.50
CA ILE A 140 11.56 -2.89 -13.66
C ILE A 140 11.72 -4.08 -12.69
N PRO A 141 12.93 -4.66 -12.55
CA PRO A 141 13.19 -5.73 -11.59
C PRO A 141 12.73 -5.38 -10.17
N TYR A 142 12.59 -6.41 -9.33
CA TYR A 142 12.24 -6.29 -7.92
C TYR A 142 13.12 -7.23 -7.10
N ALA A 143 13.38 -6.88 -5.84
CA ALA A 143 14.02 -7.77 -4.89
C ALA A 143 13.01 -8.77 -4.32
N LYS A 144 13.52 -9.92 -3.86
CA LYS A 144 12.74 -10.87 -3.07
C LYS A 144 13.29 -10.89 -1.66
N ALA A 145 12.40 -10.91 -0.69
CA ALA A 145 12.78 -11.06 0.72
C ALA A 145 11.91 -12.13 1.38
N VAL A 146 12.48 -12.85 2.33
CA VAL A 146 11.74 -13.84 3.10
C VAL A 146 10.75 -13.14 4.01
N CYS A 147 9.51 -13.62 4.03
CA CYS A 147 8.58 -13.33 5.11
C CYS A 147 8.60 -14.54 6.04
N ASN A 148 9.20 -14.42 7.23
CA ASN A 148 9.41 -15.55 8.15
C ASN A 148 8.14 -15.97 8.91
N TRP A 149 6.98 -15.39 8.60
CA TRP A 149 5.73 -15.80 9.22
C TRP A 149 5.33 -17.21 8.79
N THR A 150 4.88 -18.02 9.75
CA THR A 150 4.50 -19.45 9.56
C THR A 150 3.43 -19.72 8.50
N GLY A 151 2.78 -18.68 7.94
CA GLY A 151 1.81 -18.75 6.85
C GLY A 151 2.31 -18.30 5.48
N ALA A 152 3.51 -17.75 5.35
CA ALA A 152 4.07 -17.36 4.06
C ALA A 152 4.60 -18.59 3.32
N SER A 153 4.09 -18.83 2.10
CA SER A 153 4.50 -19.97 1.27
C SER A 153 5.54 -19.63 0.20
N GLU A 154 5.83 -18.33 0.03
CA GLU A 154 6.83 -17.83 -0.92
C GLU A 154 7.40 -16.47 -0.48
N PRO A 155 8.60 -16.10 -0.98
CA PRO A 155 9.18 -14.79 -0.75
C PRO A 155 8.31 -13.63 -1.24
N GLY A 156 8.31 -12.53 -0.48
CA GLY A 156 7.66 -11.28 -0.85
C GLY A 156 8.36 -10.58 -2.01
N ARG A 157 7.63 -9.71 -2.70
CA ARG A 157 8.21 -8.80 -3.69
C ARG A 157 8.45 -7.49 -2.97
N CYS A 158 9.71 -7.13 -2.81
CA CYS A 158 10.10 -6.11 -1.85
C CYS A 158 10.58 -4.86 -2.59
N ASP A 159 9.69 -3.86 -2.70
CA ASP A 159 10.08 -2.53 -3.16
C ASP A 159 10.68 -1.69 -2.02
N TYR A 160 10.54 -2.11 -0.76
CA TYR A 160 11.25 -1.49 0.37
C TYR A 160 12.77 -1.54 0.20
N TYR A 161 13.29 -2.56 -0.50
CA TYR A 161 14.67 -2.65 -0.94
C TYR A 161 15.15 -1.42 -1.75
N TYR A 162 14.24 -0.71 -2.42
CA TYR A 162 14.53 0.50 -3.17
C TYR A 162 14.33 1.79 -2.36
N MET A 163 13.74 1.69 -1.17
CA MET A 163 13.46 2.82 -0.29
C MET A 163 14.59 3.05 0.69
N ASP A 164 15.04 1.98 1.34
CA ASP A 164 16.28 1.94 2.11
C ASP A 164 17.45 1.79 1.12
N LEU A 165 18.30 2.82 1.02
CA LEU A 165 19.42 2.91 0.08
C LEU A 165 20.77 2.61 0.74
N ASP A 166 20.90 2.73 2.06
CA ASP A 166 22.15 2.55 2.78
C ASP A 166 22.22 1.27 3.63
N GLY A 167 21.10 0.61 3.86
CA GLY A 167 20.96 -0.63 4.62
C GLY A 167 21.56 -1.84 3.92
N GLU A 168 21.90 -2.84 4.73
CA GLU A 168 22.53 -4.08 4.28
C GLU A 168 21.49 -5.18 4.10
N TRP A 169 21.44 -5.73 2.87
CA TRP A 169 20.52 -6.80 2.49
C TRP A 169 21.30 -8.08 2.19
N ILE A 170 21.05 -9.13 2.98
CA ILE A 170 21.86 -10.34 3.02
C ILE A 170 21.06 -11.51 2.43
N ASP A 171 21.63 -12.08 1.37
CA ASP A 171 21.23 -13.35 0.75
C ASP A 171 22.32 -14.37 1.12
N ALA A 172 22.12 -15.07 2.23
CA ALA A 172 23.12 -15.90 2.88
C ALA A 172 23.34 -17.24 2.15
N ASN A 173 22.32 -17.72 1.43
CA ASN A 173 22.37 -19.01 0.74
C ASN A 173 22.60 -18.86 -0.78
N GLY A 174 22.52 -17.64 -1.32
CA GLY A 174 22.76 -17.32 -2.73
C GLY A 174 21.61 -17.66 -3.68
N ASP A 175 20.38 -17.79 -3.19
CA ASP A 175 19.20 -18.17 -3.99
C ASP A 175 18.46 -16.97 -4.61
N GLY A 176 18.93 -15.74 -4.36
CA GLY A 176 18.33 -14.50 -4.84
C GLY A 176 17.16 -14.01 -3.98
N VAL A 177 17.03 -14.51 -2.75
CA VAL A 177 16.08 -14.05 -1.74
C VAL A 177 16.87 -13.51 -0.54
N PHE A 178 16.53 -12.31 -0.08
CA PHE A 178 17.14 -11.76 1.12
C PHE A 178 16.52 -12.40 2.36
N GLU A 179 17.35 -13.03 3.20
CA GLU A 179 16.93 -13.54 4.51
C GLU A 179 17.25 -12.62 5.66
N LYS A 180 18.06 -11.56 5.45
CA LYS A 180 18.30 -10.52 6.46
C LYS A 180 18.37 -9.12 5.89
N HIS A 181 17.92 -8.18 6.71
CA HIS A 181 18.03 -6.75 6.50
C HIS A 181 18.59 -6.12 7.78
N ALA A 182 19.80 -5.56 7.68
CA ALA A 182 20.52 -4.95 8.79
C ALA A 182 20.62 -3.42 8.59
N PRO A 183 20.76 -2.66 9.70
CA PRO A 183 20.84 -1.22 9.64
C PRO A 183 21.97 -0.73 8.73
N GLY A 184 21.72 0.38 8.02
CA GLY A 184 22.71 1.12 7.26
C GLY A 184 23.50 2.07 8.16
N THR A 185 23.44 3.38 7.89
CA THR A 185 24.16 4.40 8.67
C THR A 185 23.48 4.76 10.00
N GLY A 186 22.87 3.78 10.67
CA GLY A 186 22.37 3.92 12.05
C GLY A 186 20.97 3.36 12.29
N ASP A 187 20.19 3.16 11.23
CA ASP A 187 18.81 2.69 11.27
C ASP A 187 18.51 1.80 10.05
N ARG A 188 17.24 1.37 9.95
CA ARG A 188 16.72 0.60 8.82
C ARG A 188 15.72 1.45 8.03
N ASP A 189 15.76 2.77 8.18
CA ASP A 189 14.74 3.65 7.67
C ASP A 189 14.87 3.81 6.15
N PRO A 190 13.77 4.12 5.46
CA PRO A 190 13.82 4.47 4.06
C PRO A 190 14.34 5.91 3.87
N GLU A 191 15.36 6.07 3.02
CA GLU A 191 15.80 7.39 2.55
C GLU A 191 14.77 8.02 1.60
N ILE A 192 14.15 7.20 0.75
CA ILE A 192 13.27 7.64 -0.32
C ILE A 192 11.94 6.86 -0.33
N TRP A 193 10.90 7.40 -0.95
CA TRP A 193 9.70 6.62 -1.27
C TRP A 193 9.80 5.92 -2.63
N CYS A 194 9.02 4.85 -2.81
CA CYS A 194 8.95 4.09 -4.06
C CYS A 194 7.49 3.81 -4.45
N GLY A 195 7.15 4.11 -5.70
CA GLY A 195 5.86 3.76 -6.31
C GLY A 195 6.05 2.91 -7.56
N ARG A 196 5.14 1.96 -7.79
CA ARG A 196 5.23 1.03 -8.93
C ARG A 196 3.99 1.06 -9.83
N LEU A 197 4.24 1.14 -11.14
CA LEU A 197 3.27 0.95 -12.21
C LEU A 197 3.65 -0.29 -13.02
N TYR A 198 2.92 -1.40 -12.84
CA TYR A 198 3.20 -2.68 -13.49
C TYR A 198 1.92 -3.27 -14.10
N ALA A 199 1.65 -2.98 -15.37
CA ALA A 199 0.45 -3.43 -16.10
C ALA A 199 0.67 -4.74 -16.88
N LYS A 200 1.85 -5.35 -16.82
CA LYS A 200 2.14 -6.57 -17.58
C LYS A 200 1.23 -7.72 -17.15
N GLY A 201 0.56 -8.32 -18.14
CA GLY A 201 -0.34 -9.45 -17.91
C GLY A 201 -1.72 -9.04 -17.42
N LEU A 202 -2.02 -7.73 -17.36
CA LEU A 202 -3.36 -7.23 -17.10
C LEU A 202 -4.21 -7.26 -18.37
N THR A 203 -4.92 -8.36 -18.57
CA THR A 203 -5.74 -8.61 -19.77
C THR A 203 -7.23 -8.51 -19.51
N VAL A 204 -7.66 -8.47 -18.25
CA VAL A 204 -9.08 -8.49 -17.85
C VAL A 204 -9.91 -7.38 -18.49
N PHE A 205 -9.30 -6.23 -18.79
CA PHE A 205 -9.97 -5.08 -19.43
C PHE A 205 -9.92 -5.09 -20.96
N GLY A 206 -9.27 -6.08 -21.59
CA GLY A 206 -9.10 -6.12 -23.05
C GLY A 206 -8.22 -5.01 -23.64
N LYS A 207 -7.46 -4.30 -22.80
CA LYS A 207 -6.55 -3.21 -23.19
C LYS A 207 -5.11 -3.72 -23.34
N SER A 208 -4.31 -3.02 -24.14
CA SER A 208 -2.87 -3.29 -24.24
C SER A 208 -2.12 -2.75 -23.01
N GLU A 209 -0.91 -3.25 -22.75
CA GLU A 209 -0.07 -2.76 -21.65
C GLU A 209 0.20 -1.25 -21.75
N LEU A 210 0.55 -0.76 -22.94
CA LEU A 210 0.74 0.68 -23.17
C LEU A 210 -0.53 1.49 -22.90
N GLN A 211 -1.69 0.98 -23.32
CA GLN A 211 -2.96 1.68 -23.10
C GLN A 211 -3.27 1.86 -21.61
N HIS A 212 -3.00 0.85 -20.78
CA HIS A 212 -3.15 0.97 -19.32
C HIS A 212 -2.32 2.10 -18.74
N TYR A 213 -1.05 2.23 -19.14
CA TYR A 213 -0.21 3.33 -18.66
C TYR A 213 -0.69 4.69 -19.17
N ARG A 214 -1.09 4.80 -20.44
CA ARG A 214 -1.59 6.08 -20.99
C ARG A 214 -2.81 6.59 -20.24
N GLU A 215 -3.77 5.71 -20.03
CA GLU A 215 -4.99 6.05 -19.29
C GLU A 215 -4.71 6.34 -17.82
N TYR A 216 -3.72 5.65 -17.21
CA TYR A 216 -3.27 5.97 -15.85
C TYR A 216 -2.68 7.38 -15.76
N PHE A 217 -1.73 7.74 -16.64
CA PHE A 217 -1.10 9.07 -16.61
C PHE A 217 -2.08 10.19 -16.95
N GLU A 218 -3.00 9.97 -17.88
CA GLU A 218 -4.08 10.93 -18.15
C GLU A 218 -4.95 11.13 -16.90
N ARG A 219 -5.37 10.05 -16.25
CA ARG A 219 -6.20 10.14 -15.05
C ARG A 219 -5.45 10.80 -13.88
N ASN A 220 -4.15 10.54 -13.76
CA ASN A 220 -3.27 11.20 -12.81
C ASN A 220 -3.25 12.72 -13.04
N HIS A 221 -3.02 13.17 -14.27
CA HIS A 221 -3.07 14.58 -14.67
C HIS A 221 -4.44 15.21 -14.35
N GLN A 222 -5.53 14.53 -14.72
CA GLN A 222 -6.89 15.01 -14.45
C GLN A 222 -7.18 15.13 -12.94
N TYR A 223 -6.62 14.24 -12.12
CA TYR A 223 -6.76 14.32 -10.68
C TYR A 223 -6.02 15.54 -10.10
N ARG A 224 -4.78 15.78 -10.54
CA ARG A 224 -3.93 16.90 -10.10
C ARG A 224 -4.53 18.26 -10.46
N THR A 225 -5.08 18.35 -11.67
CA THR A 225 -5.66 19.59 -12.20
C THR A 225 -7.10 19.84 -11.77
N GLY A 226 -7.68 18.95 -10.96
CA GLY A 226 -9.06 19.08 -10.48
C GLY A 226 -10.13 18.83 -11.56
N MET A 227 -9.77 18.14 -12.65
CA MET A 227 -10.72 17.74 -13.70
C MET A 227 -11.56 16.51 -13.32
N LEU A 228 -11.12 15.72 -12.35
CA LEU A 228 -11.89 14.59 -11.82
C LEU A 228 -12.83 15.02 -10.69
N GLU A 229 -14.08 14.55 -10.73
CA GLU A 229 -15.03 14.64 -9.63
C GLU A 229 -14.51 13.86 -8.40
N ARG A 230 -14.39 14.53 -7.25
CA ARG A 230 -14.00 13.94 -5.97
C ARG A 230 -15.24 13.77 -5.10
N ASN A 231 -15.48 12.55 -4.61
CA ASN A 231 -16.72 12.24 -3.91
C ASN A 231 -16.61 12.50 -2.40
N TYR A 232 -15.40 12.70 -1.87
CA TYR A 232 -15.13 12.94 -0.46
C TYR A 232 -15.74 11.88 0.48
N LYS A 233 -15.84 10.65 -0.03
CA LYS A 233 -16.41 9.50 0.66
C LYS A 233 -15.38 8.42 0.82
N ALA A 234 -15.28 7.89 2.02
CA ALA A 234 -14.41 6.77 2.32
C ALA A 234 -15.15 5.64 3.02
N ALA A 235 -14.69 4.41 2.78
CA ALA A 235 -15.18 3.25 3.51
C ALA A 235 -14.04 2.53 4.21
N TYR A 236 -14.36 2.08 5.42
CA TYR A 236 -13.60 1.11 6.16
C TYR A 236 -14.36 -0.22 6.13
N LEU A 237 -13.80 -1.26 5.50
CA LEU A 237 -14.44 -2.57 5.36
C LEU A 237 -13.63 -3.65 6.08
N THR A 238 -14.24 -4.39 7.01
CA THR A 238 -13.59 -5.55 7.65
C THR A 238 -14.37 -6.83 7.41
N ALA A 239 -13.72 -7.84 6.83
CA ALA A 239 -14.32 -9.13 6.52
C ALA A 239 -14.72 -9.93 7.77
N ASN A 240 -13.86 -9.90 8.79
CA ASN A 240 -14.08 -10.59 10.06
C ASN A 240 -14.48 -9.60 11.16
N PRO A 241 -15.17 -10.06 12.22
CA PRO A 241 -15.40 -9.23 13.39
C PRO A 241 -14.07 -9.10 14.14
N ILE A 242 -13.27 -8.10 13.78
CA ILE A 242 -12.15 -7.73 14.64
C ILE A 242 -12.75 -6.94 15.79
N SER A 243 -12.68 -7.50 16.99
CA SER A 243 -13.37 -7.02 18.19
C SER A 243 -12.86 -5.69 18.75
N VAL A 244 -11.89 -5.02 18.10
CA VAL A 244 -11.10 -3.91 18.67
C VAL A 244 -10.86 -2.73 17.70
N VAL A 245 -11.32 -2.83 16.46
CA VAL A 245 -10.92 -2.00 15.31
C VAL A 245 -11.72 -0.69 15.06
N PRO A 246 -13.00 -0.49 15.49
CA PRO A 246 -13.79 0.62 14.95
C PRO A 246 -13.33 2.06 15.25
N ASP A 247 -13.04 2.43 16.50
CA ASP A 247 -13.08 3.85 16.86
C ASP A 247 -11.83 4.64 16.44
N ILE A 248 -10.64 4.06 16.60
CA ILE A 248 -9.38 4.74 16.28
C ILE A 248 -9.25 4.88 14.75
N GLU A 249 -9.60 3.85 14.00
CA GLU A 249 -9.28 3.76 12.57
C GLU A 249 -10.32 4.47 11.71
N VAL A 250 -11.61 4.35 12.06
CA VAL A 250 -12.63 5.23 11.47
C VAL A 250 -12.32 6.68 11.83
N GLY A 251 -11.84 6.93 13.06
CA GLY A 251 -11.33 8.22 13.48
C GLY A 251 -10.25 8.75 12.54
N ASN A 252 -9.22 7.94 12.25
CA ASN A 252 -8.12 8.34 11.36
C ASN A 252 -8.58 8.56 9.92
N LEU A 253 -9.44 7.70 9.38
CA LEU A 253 -9.98 7.90 8.04
C LEU A 253 -10.88 9.14 7.96
N SER A 254 -11.56 9.51 9.06
CA SER A 254 -12.37 10.72 9.17
C SER A 254 -11.54 12.00 9.25
N LEU A 255 -10.22 11.90 9.51
CA LEU A 255 -9.29 13.02 9.35
C LEU A 255 -9.09 13.37 7.87
N LEU A 256 -9.22 12.39 6.97
CA LEU A 256 -9.09 12.57 5.53
C LEU A 256 -10.45 12.82 4.86
N TYR A 257 -11.52 12.17 5.31
CA TYR A 257 -12.81 12.23 4.61
C TYR A 257 -13.94 12.63 5.54
N PRO A 258 -14.79 13.62 5.15
CA PRO A 258 -15.92 14.04 5.98
C PRO A 258 -17.04 13.00 6.02
N ASP A 259 -17.17 12.15 5.01
CA ASP A 259 -18.15 11.07 4.93
C ASP A 259 -17.45 9.70 4.96
N THR A 260 -17.34 9.13 6.17
CA THR A 260 -16.76 7.80 6.38
C THR A 260 -17.83 6.77 6.73
N THR A 261 -17.82 5.64 6.04
CA THR A 261 -18.68 4.49 6.36
C THR A 261 -17.85 3.34 6.95
N LEU A 262 -18.25 2.82 8.11
CA LEU A 262 -17.73 1.56 8.65
C LEU A 262 -18.65 0.40 8.28
N VAL A 263 -18.10 -0.63 7.63
CA VAL A 263 -18.80 -1.89 7.35
C VAL A 263 -18.06 -3.05 8.01
N VAL A 264 -18.62 -3.52 9.12
CA VAL A 264 -18.15 -4.73 9.81
C VAL A 264 -18.80 -5.98 9.23
N ASN A 265 -18.06 -7.10 9.27
CA ASN A 265 -18.47 -8.38 8.69
C ASN A 265 -18.82 -8.25 7.20
N ALA A 266 -17.96 -7.54 6.46
CA ALA A 266 -18.13 -7.24 5.04
C ALA A 266 -17.94 -8.46 4.12
N ALA A 267 -17.63 -9.65 4.65
CA ALA A 267 -17.35 -10.86 3.87
C ALA A 267 -18.37 -11.15 2.76
N TYR A 268 -19.66 -10.94 3.05
CA TYR A 268 -20.75 -11.14 2.10
C TYR A 268 -21.26 -9.86 1.44
N LYS A 269 -20.68 -8.70 1.78
CA LYS A 269 -21.06 -7.37 1.27
C LYS A 269 -19.98 -6.73 0.42
N MET A 270 -18.77 -7.28 0.35
CA MET A 270 -17.62 -6.64 -0.29
C MET A 270 -17.95 -6.16 -1.70
N LYS A 271 -18.56 -7.00 -2.55
CA LYS A 271 -19.00 -6.63 -3.90
C LYS A 271 -19.98 -5.46 -3.94
N SER A 272 -20.95 -5.40 -3.01
CA SER A 272 -21.93 -4.31 -2.96
C SER A 272 -21.36 -3.03 -2.36
N GLU A 273 -20.34 -3.11 -1.50
CA GLU A 273 -19.72 -1.91 -0.94
C GLU A 273 -18.71 -1.29 -1.92
N ILE A 274 -17.92 -2.08 -2.65
CA ILE A 274 -17.00 -1.54 -3.66
C ILE A 274 -17.71 -0.93 -4.88
N SER A 275 -18.99 -1.24 -5.11
CA SER A 275 -19.78 -0.64 -6.19
C SER A 275 -20.35 0.74 -5.82
N ARG A 276 -20.15 1.18 -4.58
CA ARG A 276 -20.56 2.51 -4.11
C ARG A 276 -19.57 3.57 -4.54
N ASP A 277 -19.93 4.81 -4.30
CA ASP A 277 -19.19 6.00 -4.74
C ASP A 277 -18.05 6.40 -3.80
N TYR A 278 -17.41 5.43 -3.13
CA TYR A 278 -16.25 5.66 -2.29
C TYR A 278 -15.03 6.05 -3.13
N GLU A 279 -14.43 7.18 -2.81
CA GLU A 279 -13.14 7.60 -3.36
C GLU A 279 -11.99 6.82 -2.71
N TRP A 280 -12.12 6.51 -1.42
CA TRP A 280 -11.16 5.72 -0.64
C TRP A 280 -11.80 4.46 -0.08
N ILE A 281 -11.13 3.32 -0.24
CA ILE A 281 -11.48 2.09 0.47
C ILE A 281 -10.26 1.63 1.27
N HIS A 282 -10.42 1.63 2.59
CA HIS A 282 -9.56 0.96 3.54
C HIS A 282 -10.20 -0.37 3.87
N ALA A 283 -9.48 -1.48 3.76
CA ALA A 283 -10.10 -2.74 4.11
C ALA A 283 -9.14 -3.84 4.57
N ILE A 284 -9.60 -4.55 5.60
CA ILE A 284 -8.97 -5.75 6.15
C ILE A 284 -9.79 -6.96 5.73
N ALA A 285 -9.19 -7.81 4.92
CA ALA A 285 -9.90 -8.93 4.32
C ALA A 285 -8.93 -10.04 3.91
N HIS A 286 -9.45 -11.25 3.78
CA HIS A 286 -8.65 -12.34 3.20
C HIS A 286 -8.52 -12.14 1.71
N GLY A 287 -7.41 -12.61 1.14
CA GLY A 287 -7.15 -12.40 -0.26
C GLY A 287 -6.10 -13.34 -0.82
N SER A 288 -6.01 -13.26 -2.14
CA SER A 288 -5.02 -13.92 -2.97
C SER A 288 -4.68 -12.96 -4.13
N PRO A 289 -3.77 -13.34 -5.04
CA PRO A 289 -3.54 -12.54 -6.23
C PRO A 289 -4.81 -12.32 -7.08
N PHE A 290 -5.81 -13.19 -7.04
CA PHE A 290 -6.96 -13.14 -7.97
C PHE A 290 -8.28 -12.72 -7.33
N GLU A 291 -8.34 -12.74 -5.99
CA GLU A 291 -9.54 -12.41 -5.25
C GLU A 291 -9.24 -11.69 -3.93
N TRP A 292 -10.24 -10.97 -3.46
CA TRP A 292 -10.23 -10.25 -2.21
C TRP A 292 -11.61 -10.36 -1.58
N GLU A 293 -11.73 -11.20 -0.55
CA GLU A 293 -12.97 -11.49 0.15
C GLU A 293 -14.15 -11.77 -0.80
N GLY A 294 -13.94 -12.69 -1.75
CA GLY A 294 -14.92 -13.08 -2.76
C GLY A 294 -15.13 -12.08 -3.91
N VAL A 295 -14.50 -10.90 -3.89
CA VAL A 295 -14.36 -10.02 -5.06
C VAL A 295 -13.25 -10.57 -5.94
N THR A 296 -13.54 -10.91 -7.18
CA THR A 296 -12.54 -11.37 -8.14
C THR A 296 -12.03 -10.21 -9.01
N VAL A 297 -10.92 -10.42 -9.70
CA VAL A 297 -10.44 -9.49 -10.74
C VAL A 297 -11.50 -9.19 -11.82
N TYR A 298 -12.38 -10.12 -12.15
CA TYR A 298 -13.48 -9.91 -13.09
C TYR A 298 -14.62 -9.06 -12.51
N ASP A 299 -14.83 -9.13 -11.18
CA ASP A 299 -15.75 -8.24 -10.50
C ASP A 299 -15.23 -6.80 -10.56
N ILE A 300 -13.93 -6.56 -10.36
CA ILE A 300 -13.32 -5.23 -10.54
C ILE A 300 -13.55 -4.70 -11.96
N ALA A 301 -13.34 -5.54 -12.98
CA ALA A 301 -13.54 -5.14 -14.38
C ALA A 301 -15.01 -4.87 -14.75
N SER A 302 -15.97 -5.56 -14.12
CA SER A 302 -17.39 -5.41 -14.41
C SER A 302 -18.08 -4.33 -13.58
N ILE A 303 -17.72 -4.21 -12.30
CA ILE A 303 -18.22 -3.18 -11.39
C ILE A 303 -17.61 -1.82 -11.75
N ASN A 304 -16.33 -1.81 -12.14
CA ASN A 304 -15.52 -0.62 -12.36
C ASN A 304 -15.62 0.38 -11.17
N PRO A 305 -15.15 -0.02 -9.96
CA PRO A 305 -15.29 0.80 -8.76
C PRO A 305 -14.77 2.23 -8.97
N ARG A 306 -15.51 3.23 -8.45
CA ARG A 306 -15.11 4.65 -8.49
C ARG A 306 -13.98 5.01 -7.51
N THR A 307 -13.45 4.01 -6.83
CA THR A 307 -12.38 4.13 -5.84
C THR A 307 -11.04 4.44 -6.48
N ARG A 308 -10.42 5.51 -5.98
CA ARG A 308 -9.12 6.01 -6.42
C ARG A 308 -8.00 5.49 -5.53
N PHE A 309 -8.29 5.38 -4.24
CA PHE A 309 -7.30 5.03 -3.23
C PHE A 309 -7.71 3.77 -2.51
N TRP A 310 -6.84 2.76 -2.59
CA TRP A 310 -7.05 1.46 -1.97
C TRP A 310 -5.96 1.23 -0.93
N ASN A 311 -6.36 1.01 0.31
CA ASN A 311 -5.49 0.46 1.34
C ASN A 311 -5.98 -0.96 1.68
N MET A 312 -5.29 -1.97 1.18
CA MET A 312 -5.72 -3.36 1.22
C MET A 312 -4.81 -4.17 2.15
N HIS A 313 -5.28 -4.33 3.38
CA HIS A 313 -4.67 -5.24 4.36
C HIS A 313 -5.10 -6.67 4.05
N SER A 314 -4.43 -7.26 3.05
CA SER A 314 -4.79 -8.56 2.51
C SER A 314 -3.62 -9.27 1.84
N CYS A 315 -3.45 -10.55 2.17
CA CYS A 315 -2.37 -11.38 1.66
C CYS A 315 -2.37 -11.45 0.13
N SER A 316 -1.20 -11.24 -0.47
CA SER A 316 -0.86 -11.53 -1.88
C SER A 316 -1.67 -10.81 -2.95
N THR A 317 -2.56 -9.89 -2.56
CA THR A 317 -3.38 -9.09 -3.48
C THR A 317 -2.51 -8.21 -4.39
N ALA A 318 -1.37 -7.75 -3.88
CA ALA A 318 -0.37 -6.95 -4.59
C ALA A 318 0.70 -7.78 -5.29
N LYS A 319 0.53 -9.08 -5.50
CA LYS A 319 1.52 -9.92 -6.21
C LYS A 319 1.52 -9.59 -7.71
N PHE A 320 1.98 -8.39 -8.05
CA PHE A 320 1.88 -7.70 -9.34
C PHE A 320 2.53 -8.47 -10.51
N THR A 321 3.42 -9.40 -10.21
CA THR A 321 4.03 -10.30 -11.20
C THR A 321 3.08 -11.37 -11.72
N THR A 322 1.93 -11.53 -11.08
CA THR A 322 0.88 -12.48 -11.46
C THR A 322 -0.06 -11.80 -12.45
N SER A 323 -0.30 -12.43 -13.59
CA SER A 323 -1.27 -11.92 -14.58
C SER A 323 -2.63 -11.71 -13.93
N ASN A 324 -3.26 -10.57 -14.20
CA ASN A 324 -4.54 -10.19 -13.59
C ASN A 324 -4.54 -10.22 -12.05
N ALA A 325 -3.46 -9.77 -11.42
CA ALA A 325 -3.46 -9.50 -9.99
C ALA A 325 -4.54 -8.46 -9.63
N ILE A 326 -5.31 -8.71 -8.57
CA ILE A 326 -6.49 -7.91 -8.24
C ILE A 326 -6.15 -6.46 -7.90
N SER A 327 -5.08 -6.21 -7.13
CA SER A 327 -4.65 -4.84 -6.82
C SER A 327 -4.14 -4.10 -8.06
N VAL A 328 -3.53 -4.80 -9.02
CA VAL A 328 -3.16 -4.22 -10.33
C VAL A 328 -4.42 -3.84 -11.11
N ALA A 329 -5.47 -4.67 -11.06
CA ALA A 329 -6.75 -4.33 -11.66
C ALA A 329 -7.46 -3.16 -10.97
N CYS A 330 -7.38 -3.05 -9.64
CA CYS A 330 -7.88 -1.89 -8.90
C CYS A 330 -7.17 -0.59 -9.30
N LEU A 331 -5.85 -0.63 -9.53
CA LEU A 331 -5.07 0.53 -9.95
C LEU A 331 -5.38 0.97 -11.39
N PHE A 332 -5.47 0.02 -12.31
CA PHE A 332 -5.62 0.27 -13.75
C PHE A 332 -7.06 0.15 -14.27
N ASN A 333 -8.06 0.11 -13.38
CA ASN A 333 -9.43 0.40 -13.78
C ASN A 333 -9.56 1.89 -14.20
N ASP A 334 -10.77 2.35 -14.49
CA ASP A 334 -10.96 3.70 -14.99
C ASP A 334 -10.82 4.80 -13.92
N HIS A 335 -10.58 4.44 -12.65
CA HIS A 335 -10.62 5.35 -11.50
C HIS A 335 -9.39 5.28 -10.56
N GLY A 336 -8.69 4.16 -10.48
CA GLY A 336 -7.61 3.91 -9.51
C GLY A 336 -6.41 4.83 -9.68
N LEU A 337 -5.81 5.27 -8.57
CA LEU A 337 -4.63 6.13 -8.55
C LEU A 337 -3.53 5.58 -7.64
N ILE A 338 -3.90 5.08 -6.46
CA ILE A 338 -2.99 4.47 -5.49
C ILE A 338 -3.57 3.17 -4.96
N VAL A 339 -2.72 2.17 -4.83
CA VAL A 339 -3.01 0.94 -4.09
C VAL A 339 -1.84 0.63 -3.17
N VAL A 340 -2.08 0.55 -1.87
CA VAL A 340 -1.16 0.01 -0.87
C VAL A 340 -1.65 -1.38 -0.49
N ALA A 341 -0.82 -2.40 -0.69
CA ALA A 341 -1.25 -3.79 -0.54
C ALA A 341 -0.05 -4.76 -0.37
N GLY A 342 -0.34 -5.99 0.08
CA GLY A 342 0.67 -7.01 0.37
C GLY A 342 0.96 -7.96 -0.78
N THR A 343 2.24 -8.31 -0.97
CA THR A 343 2.74 -9.16 -2.07
C THR A 343 2.82 -10.64 -1.71
N THR A 344 2.83 -10.98 -0.42
CA THR A 344 2.85 -12.35 0.11
C THR A 344 1.91 -12.46 1.31
N TYR A 345 2.39 -12.74 2.51
CA TYR A 345 1.68 -12.43 3.74
C TYR A 345 1.39 -10.92 3.84
N MET A 346 0.36 -10.57 4.60
CA MET A 346 0.09 -9.20 5.03
C MET A 346 -0.51 -9.31 6.41
N CYS A 347 0.06 -8.58 7.35
CA CYS A 347 -0.50 -8.43 8.67
C CYS A 347 -1.17 -7.06 8.81
N TYR A 348 -1.83 -6.88 9.94
CA TYR A 348 -2.60 -5.70 10.23
C TYR A 348 -2.24 -5.18 11.62
N GLU A 349 -1.84 -3.92 11.70
CA GLU A 349 -1.66 -3.18 12.95
C GLU A 349 -2.26 -1.76 12.79
N PRO A 350 -3.20 -1.34 13.66
CA PRO A 350 -3.90 -0.05 13.53
C PRO A 350 -2.96 1.17 13.48
N GLN A 351 -1.80 1.07 14.11
CA GLN A 351 -0.85 2.15 14.27
C GLN A 351 -0.11 2.44 12.97
N TRP A 352 0.06 1.43 12.10
CA TRP A 352 0.61 1.60 10.74
C TRP A 352 -0.27 2.56 9.97
N ASP A 353 -1.56 2.28 9.97
CA ASP A 353 -2.54 3.11 9.28
C ASP A 353 -2.73 4.46 9.94
N SER A 354 -2.66 4.54 11.27
CA SER A 354 -2.72 5.83 11.97
C SER A 354 -1.57 6.75 11.55
N THR A 355 -0.37 6.19 11.37
CA THR A 355 0.81 6.94 10.92
C THR A 355 0.64 7.36 9.46
N TYR A 356 0.24 6.41 8.61
CA TYR A 356 0.03 6.66 7.19
C TYR A 356 -1.06 7.70 6.91
N THR A 357 -2.26 7.48 7.43
CA THR A 357 -3.40 8.40 7.25
C THR A 357 -3.24 9.70 8.02
N GLY A 358 -2.58 9.68 9.17
CA GLY A 358 -2.23 10.88 9.91
C GLY A 358 -1.31 11.80 9.10
N SER A 359 -0.27 11.24 8.49
CA SER A 359 0.67 11.95 7.62
C SER A 359 0.02 12.48 6.33
N LEU A 360 -0.90 11.72 5.74
CA LEU A 360 -1.60 12.08 4.49
C LEU A 360 -2.40 13.39 4.56
N GLN A 361 -2.70 13.91 5.75
CA GLN A 361 -3.38 15.19 5.92
C GLN A 361 -2.54 16.37 5.40
N THR A 362 -1.22 16.26 5.42
CA THR A 362 -0.30 17.34 5.04
C THR A 362 0.69 16.92 3.97
N GLU A 363 0.97 15.63 3.86
CA GLU A 363 2.02 15.09 3.00
C GLU A 363 1.49 14.38 1.74
N THR A 364 2.42 14.01 0.85
CA THR A 364 2.10 13.14 -0.28
C THR A 364 1.90 11.70 0.17
N PHE A 365 1.34 10.88 -0.72
CA PHE A 365 1.24 9.43 -0.54
C PHE A 365 2.60 8.80 -0.24
N GLY A 366 3.65 9.22 -0.95
CA GLY A 366 5.01 8.72 -0.81
C GLY A 366 5.63 9.04 0.54
N GLU A 367 5.58 10.31 0.95
CA GLU A 367 6.11 10.70 2.27
C GLU A 367 5.34 10.04 3.41
N SER A 368 4.01 9.90 3.27
CA SER A 368 3.19 9.22 4.27
C SER A 368 3.49 7.72 4.35
N TYR A 369 3.74 7.08 3.20
CA TYR A 369 4.14 5.67 3.13
C TYR A 369 5.54 5.45 3.70
N LYS A 370 6.46 6.39 3.44
CA LYS A 370 7.80 6.42 4.04
C LYS A 370 7.71 6.51 5.56
N ALA A 371 6.89 7.43 6.10
CA ALA A 371 6.65 7.58 7.53
C ALA A 371 6.04 6.31 8.16
N MET A 372 5.12 5.64 7.47
CA MET A 372 4.59 4.35 7.91
C MET A 372 5.70 3.30 8.02
N MET A 373 6.59 3.21 7.04
CA MET A 373 7.70 2.25 7.06
C MET A 373 8.72 2.54 8.17
N GLN A 374 9.05 3.81 8.39
CA GLN A 374 9.88 4.24 9.54
C GLN A 374 9.26 3.79 10.85
N TRP A 375 7.97 4.05 11.04
CA TRP A 375 7.26 3.62 12.25
C TRP A 375 7.32 2.11 12.45
N ILE A 376 7.14 1.33 11.39
CA ILE A 376 7.24 -0.14 11.43
C ILE A 376 8.63 -0.54 11.93
N HIS A 377 9.69 0.04 11.39
CA HIS A 377 11.06 -0.30 11.77
C HIS A 377 11.44 0.14 13.20
N ASP A 378 11.04 1.34 13.61
CA ASP A 378 11.30 1.85 14.96
C ASP A 378 10.63 0.99 16.05
N ASN A 379 9.44 0.46 15.76
CA ASN A 379 8.62 -0.22 16.76
C ASN A 379 8.72 -1.75 16.69
N TRP A 380 9.04 -2.32 15.52
CA TRP A 380 9.08 -3.77 15.28
C TRP A 380 10.43 -4.26 14.74
N GLY A 381 11.18 -3.41 14.02
CA GLY A 381 12.46 -3.74 13.41
C GLY A 381 13.67 -3.82 14.36
N GLY A 382 13.47 -3.60 15.66
CA GLY A 382 14.52 -3.57 16.68
C GLY A 382 15.11 -4.94 17.08
N GLN A 383 14.57 -6.07 16.60
CA GLN A 383 15.09 -7.40 16.91
C GLN A 383 15.64 -8.06 15.63
N GLU A 384 16.92 -8.43 15.62
CA GLU A 384 17.66 -8.98 14.45
C GLU A 384 17.03 -10.23 13.82
N ASP A 385 16.09 -10.88 14.51
CA ASP A 385 15.38 -12.09 14.11
C ASP A 385 13.92 -11.85 13.66
N GLN A 386 13.37 -10.63 13.80
CA GLN A 386 11.96 -10.32 13.48
C GLN A 386 11.75 -9.64 12.13
N ILE A 387 12.33 -10.22 11.07
CA ILE A 387 12.03 -9.85 9.66
C ILE A 387 10.53 -10.06 9.34
N GLU A 388 9.87 -10.87 10.17
CA GLU A 388 8.44 -11.19 10.14
C GLU A 388 7.50 -9.99 10.07
N TRP A 389 7.96 -8.77 10.39
CA TRP A 389 7.12 -7.57 10.54
C TRP A 389 7.73 -6.29 9.96
N SER A 390 8.63 -6.43 9.00
CA SER A 390 9.43 -5.32 8.48
C SER A 390 8.77 -4.51 7.36
N GLY A 391 7.51 -4.79 7.02
CA GLY A 391 6.80 -4.10 5.93
C GLY A 391 7.34 -4.43 4.53
N GLN A 392 8.31 -5.34 4.42
CA GLN A 392 8.97 -5.74 3.16
C GLN A 392 8.01 -6.36 2.14
N GLU A 393 6.90 -6.90 2.61
CA GLU A 393 5.82 -7.48 1.84
C GLU A 393 4.84 -6.43 1.28
N ILE A 394 4.84 -5.21 1.83
CA ILE A 394 3.92 -4.14 1.47
C ILE A 394 4.54 -3.36 0.31
N ILE A 395 3.72 -3.02 -0.68
CA ILE A 395 4.13 -2.10 -1.75
C ILE A 395 3.09 -1.02 -1.96
N MET A 396 3.57 0.15 -2.40
CA MET A 396 2.73 1.19 -2.99
C MET A 396 2.77 1.07 -4.51
N MET A 397 1.61 0.89 -5.11
CA MET A 397 1.42 0.98 -6.55
C MET A 397 0.73 2.29 -6.89
N GLY A 398 1.19 2.93 -7.97
CA GLY A 398 0.75 4.25 -8.36
C GLY A 398 1.85 5.31 -8.22
N ASP A 399 1.42 6.56 -8.17
CA ASP A 399 2.27 7.74 -8.14
C ASP A 399 2.35 8.35 -6.72
N PRO A 400 3.47 8.16 -6.01
CA PRO A 400 3.58 8.57 -4.62
C PRO A 400 3.58 10.10 -4.42
N THR A 401 3.74 10.90 -5.47
CA THR A 401 3.72 12.37 -5.33
C THR A 401 2.31 12.95 -5.22
N LEU A 402 1.27 12.13 -5.43
CA LEU A 402 -0.11 12.55 -5.24
C LEU A 402 -0.38 12.95 -3.79
N LYS A 403 -1.44 13.76 -3.60
CA LYS A 403 -1.98 14.15 -2.29
C LYS A 403 -3.46 13.83 -2.24
N VAL A 404 -4.02 13.70 -1.04
CA VAL A 404 -5.47 13.80 -0.87
C VAL A 404 -5.81 15.28 -0.93
N TYR A 405 -6.66 15.67 -1.88
CA TYR A 405 -7.15 17.04 -1.96
C TYR A 405 -8.45 17.18 -1.16
N TYR A 406 -8.62 18.35 -0.54
CA TYR A 406 -9.86 18.80 0.11
C TYR A 406 -10.17 20.15 -0.55
N ASP A 407 -11.13 20.20 -1.47
CA ASP A 407 -11.48 21.45 -2.17
C ASP A 407 -12.42 22.38 -1.36
#